data_AF-A0A966QYX6-F1
#
_entry.id   AF-A0A966QYX6-F1
#
_cell.length_a   1.000
_cell.length_b   1.000
_cell.length_c   1.000
_cell.angle_alpha   90.00
_cell.angle_beta   90.00
_cell.angle_gamma   90.00
#
_symmetry.space_group_name_H-M   'P 1'
#
loop_
_entity.id
_entity.type
_entity.pdbx_description
1 polymer ?
#
loop_
_entity_poly.entity_id
_entity_poly.type
_entity_poly.pdbx_seq_one_letter_code
_entity_poly.pdbx_strand_id
1 'polypeptide(L)'
;MEWISFFGPRRPINGQKVYYFGPNIGVWRGRYEIHRDDPVSEHILICEESPGIVDRMDAPWWQVYEGQPKPQPPEQPYPPDYPWKN
;
A
#
# COMPACT_ATOMS: atom_id res chain seq x y z
N MET A 1 0.86 15.22 3.22
CA MET A 1 1.61 14.08 2.65
C MET A 1 0.85 13.59 1.44
N GLU A 2 1.58 13.13 0.43
CA GLU A 2 1.02 12.72 -0.86
C GLU A 2 0.83 11.20 -0.90
N TRP A 3 -0.30 10.75 -1.45
CA TRP A 3 -0.54 9.34 -1.78
C TRP A 3 0.23 8.96 -3.04
N ILE A 4 1.05 7.91 -2.93
CA ILE A 4 1.94 7.43 -4.01
C ILE A 4 1.40 6.10 -4.53
N SER A 5 1.37 5.93 -5.85
CA SER A 5 1.01 4.65 -6.47
C SER A 5 2.09 3.60 -6.26
N PHE A 6 1.69 2.37 -5.92
CA PHE A 6 2.59 1.20 -5.95
C PHE A 6 2.98 0.73 -7.36
N PHE A 7 2.27 1.20 -8.38
CA PHE A 7 2.49 0.84 -9.78
C PHE A 7 3.44 1.81 -10.49
N GLY A 8 3.72 2.95 -9.84
CA GLY A 8 4.63 3.97 -10.34
C GLY A 8 6.11 3.62 -10.15
N PRO A 9 7.01 4.56 -10.47
CA PRO A 9 8.45 4.35 -10.39
C PRO A 9 8.98 4.25 -8.95
N ARG A 10 8.18 4.65 -7.95
CA ARG A 10 8.58 4.72 -6.55
C ARG A 10 7.86 3.66 -5.74
N ARG A 11 8.63 2.93 -4.94
CA ARG A 11 8.14 1.93 -3.98
C ARG A 11 8.66 2.24 -2.58
N PRO A 12 8.01 1.74 -1.52
CA PRO A 12 8.60 1.76 -0.19
C PRO A 12 9.88 0.92 -0.16
N ILE A 13 10.74 1.19 0.83
CA ILE A 13 11.93 0.39 1.13
C ILE A 13 11.47 -0.87 1.87
N ASN A 14 12.07 -2.03 1.60
CA ASN A 14 11.74 -3.26 2.31
C ASN A 14 11.85 -3.07 3.84
N GLY A 15 10.79 -3.41 4.58
CA GLY A 15 10.66 -3.18 6.03
C GLY A 15 10.16 -1.79 6.43
N GLN A 16 9.92 -0.88 5.48
CA GLN A 16 9.45 0.48 5.75
C GLN A 16 8.01 0.47 6.27
N LYS A 17 7.76 1.29 7.31
CA LYS A 17 6.41 1.55 7.79
C LYS A 17 5.71 2.54 6.86
N VAL A 18 4.45 2.24 6.55
CA VAL A 18 3.63 3.04 5.65
C VAL A 18 2.21 3.13 6.16
N TYR A 19 1.53 4.21 5.79
CA TYR A 19 0.09 4.13 5.59
C TYR A 19 -0.17 3.60 4.19
N TYR A 20 -1.16 2.72 4.05
CA TYR A 20 -1.61 2.20 2.77
C TYR A 20 -3.13 2.33 2.68
N PHE A 21 -3.62 2.41 1.44
CA PHE A 21 -5.04 2.53 1.19
C PHE A 21 -5.46 1.66 0.01
N GLY A 22 -6.62 1.03 0.17
CA GLY A 22 -7.38 0.47 -0.93
C GLY A 22 -8.88 0.65 -0.73
N PRO A 23 -9.66 0.75 -1.82
CA PRO A 23 -11.07 1.13 -1.74
C PRO A 23 -11.95 0.14 -0.96
N ASN A 24 -11.60 -1.15 -0.95
CA ASN A 24 -12.35 -2.18 -0.24
C ASN A 24 -11.89 -2.40 1.21
N ILE A 25 -10.74 -1.83 1.59
CA ILE A 25 -10.13 -2.05 2.91
C ILE A 25 -10.02 -0.76 3.73
N GLY A 26 -10.01 0.42 3.10
CA GLY A 26 -9.80 1.70 3.76
C GLY A 26 -8.32 2.00 3.99
N VAL A 27 -8.04 2.95 4.89
CA VAL A 27 -6.69 3.37 5.26
C VAL A 27 -6.19 2.54 6.44
N TRP A 28 -4.97 2.03 6.35
CA TRP A 28 -4.32 1.25 7.41
C TRP A 28 -2.84 1.58 7.52
N ARG A 29 -2.27 1.34 8.70
CA ARG A 29 -0.83 1.38 8.98
C ARG A 29 -0.28 -0.02 8.92
N GLY A 30 0.85 -0.17 8.25
CA GLY A 30 1.54 -1.45 8.19
C GLY A 30 3.01 -1.31 7.85
N ARG A 31 3.61 -2.46 7.56
CA ARG A 31 4.98 -2.60 7.08
C ARG A 31 4.98 -3.19 5.68
N TYR A 32 5.72 -2.56 4.78
CA TYR A 32 5.93 -3.08 3.43
C TYR A 32 7.04 -4.13 3.43
N GLU A 33 6.81 -5.25 2.77
CA GLU A 33 7.79 -6.33 2.60
C GLU A 33 7.87 -6.82 1.16
N ILE A 34 9.09 -7.21 0.77
CA ILE A 34 9.41 -7.82 -0.52
C ILE A 34 9.56 -9.33 -0.34
N HIS A 35 8.66 -10.11 -0.96
CA HIS A 35 8.64 -11.57 -0.93
C HIS A 35 8.82 -12.12 -2.34
N ARG A 36 10.06 -12.26 -2.79
CA ARG A 36 10.38 -12.67 -4.18
C ARG A 36 9.87 -14.05 -4.57
N ASP A 37 9.63 -14.90 -3.58
CA ASP A 37 9.16 -16.27 -3.79
C ASP A 37 7.62 -16.37 -3.71
N ASP A 38 6.92 -15.27 -3.46
CA ASP A 38 5.45 -15.24 -3.42
C ASP A 38 4.87 -15.35 -4.86
N PRO A 39 4.07 -16.39 -5.16
CA PRO A 39 3.55 -16.62 -6.50
C PRO A 39 2.42 -15.66 -6.89
N VAL A 40 1.88 -14.89 -5.94
CA VAL A 40 0.77 -13.94 -6.14
C VAL A 40 1.29 -12.52 -6.29
N SER A 41 2.13 -12.06 -5.37
CA SER A 41 2.71 -10.72 -5.42
C SER A 41 4.01 -10.63 -4.63
N GLU A 42 5.08 -10.15 -5.27
CA GLU A 42 6.35 -9.82 -4.60
C GLU A 42 6.18 -8.70 -3.54
N HIS A 43 5.12 -7.89 -3.66
CA HIS A 43 4.91 -6.69 -2.85
C HIS A 43 3.73 -6.88 -1.92
N ILE A 44 4.00 -7.01 -0.63
CA ILE A 44 2.96 -7.19 0.39
C ILE A 44 3.05 -6.13 1.49
N LEU A 45 1.92 -5.93 2.16
CA LEU A 45 1.74 -5.03 3.28
C LEU A 45 1.16 -5.81 4.44
N ILE A 46 1.91 -5.85 5.54
CA ILE A 46 1.49 -6.51 6.78
C ILE A 46 0.88 -5.45 7.69
N CYS A 47 -0.38 -5.62 8.06
CA CYS A 47 -1.09 -4.68 8.93
C CYS A 47 -0.49 -4.70 10.35
N GLU A 48 -0.23 -3.52 10.91
CA GLU A 48 0.27 -3.34 12.29
C GLU A 48 -0.83 -2.87 13.26
N GLU A 49 -2.10 -2.89 12.83
CA GLU A 49 -3.26 -2.51 13.63
C GLU A 49 -4.21 -3.68 13.89
N SER A 50 -4.23 -4.69 12.99
CA SER A 50 -5.07 -5.89 13.08
C SER A 50 -4.44 -7.06 12.32
N PRO A 51 -4.88 -8.31 12.53
CA PRO A 51 -4.44 -9.43 11.69
C PRO A 51 -4.88 -9.21 10.23
N GLY A 52 -3.91 -9.09 9.32
CA GLY A 52 -4.18 -8.93 7.89
C GLY A 52 -2.92 -8.71 7.07
N ILE A 53 -2.89 -9.30 5.88
CA ILE A 53 -1.85 -9.12 4.87
C ILE A 53 -2.57 -8.83 3.56
N VAL A 54 -2.14 -7.77 2.89
CA VAL A 54 -2.68 -7.37 1.58
C VAL A 54 -1.53 -7.18 0.61
N ASP A 55 -1.79 -7.33 -0.69
CA ASP A 55 -0.82 -6.99 -1.71
C ASP A 55 -1.06 -5.58 -2.27
N ARG A 56 -0.19 -5.17 -3.21
CA ARG A 56 -0.30 -3.87 -3.89
C ARG A 56 -1.56 -3.71 -4.77
N MET A 57 -2.26 -4.79 -5.12
CA MET A 57 -3.53 -4.72 -5.85
C MET A 57 -4.67 -4.34 -4.91
N ASP A 58 -4.70 -4.96 -3.72
CA ASP A 58 -5.69 -4.64 -2.68
C ASP A 58 -5.43 -3.27 -2.03
N ALA A 59 -4.18 -2.82 -1.99
CA ALA A 59 -3.75 -1.55 -1.43
C ALA A 59 -2.85 -0.78 -2.42
N PRO A 60 -3.43 -0.16 -3.46
CA PRO A 60 -2.67 0.46 -4.55
C PRO A 60 -1.97 1.76 -4.19
N TRP A 61 -2.33 2.37 -3.06
CA TRP A 61 -1.79 3.64 -2.61
C TRP A 61 -0.99 3.49 -1.31
N TRP A 62 0.08 4.27 -1.18
CA TRP A 62 0.85 4.35 0.07
C TRP A 62 1.37 5.75 0.40
N GLN A 63 1.72 5.95 1.67
CA GLN A 63 2.47 7.09 2.19
C GLN A 63 3.48 6.60 3.23
N VAL A 64 4.64 7.25 3.35
CA VAL A 64 5.60 6.93 4.42
C VAL A 64 4.95 7.19 5.78
N TYR A 65 5.17 6.30 6.76
CA TYR A 65 4.80 6.55 8.16
C TYR A 65 6.03 6.95 9.00
N GLU A 66 5.98 8.15 9.56
CA GLU A 66 7.01 8.76 10.41
C GLU A 66 6.45 9.21 11.77
N GLY A 67 5.27 8.72 12.16
CA GLY A 67 4.59 9.08 13.41
C GLY A 67 3.43 10.08 13.25
N GLN A 68 3.13 10.52 12.03
CA GLN A 68 2.01 11.41 11.75
C GLN A 68 0.63 10.75 11.96
N PRO A 69 -0.44 11.53 12.16
CA PRO A 69 -1.81 11.02 12.25
C PRO A 69 -2.25 10.25 11.00
N LYS A 70 -3.29 9.41 11.16
CA LYS A 70 -3.88 8.64 10.06
C LYS A 70 -4.42 9.60 8.98
N PRO A 71 -3.94 9.51 7.73
CA PRO A 71 -4.38 10.40 6.66
C PRO A 71 -5.82 10.09 6.25
N GLN A 72 -6.48 11.07 5.63
CA GLN A 72 -7.71 10.81 4.89
C GLN A 72 -7.41 9.95 3.64
N PRO A 73 -8.38 9.17 3.15
CA PRO A 73 -8.26 8.47 1.88
C PRO A 73 -7.85 9.40 0.72
N PRO A 74 -7.18 8.89 -0.33
CA PRO A 74 -6.95 9.66 -1.56
C PRO A 74 -8.29 10.03 -2.21
N GLU A 75 -8.29 11.12 -2.99
CA GLU A 75 -9.48 11.55 -3.73
C GLU A 75 -9.91 10.51 -4.79
N GLN A 76 -8.94 9.81 -5.38
CA GLN A 76 -9.19 8.76 -6.36
C GLN A 76 -9.00 7.37 -5.72
N PRO A 77 -9.97 6.45 -5.87
CA PRO A 77 -9.89 5.13 -5.26
C PRO A 77 -8.75 4.27 -5.81
N TYR A 78 -8.34 4.50 -7.06
CA TYR A 78 -7.24 3.81 -7.73
C TYR A 78 -6.28 4.82 -8.38
N PRO A 79 -4.98 4.52 -8.44
CA PRO A 79 -4.02 5.38 -9.12
C PRO A 79 -4.18 5.32 -10.64
N PRO A 80 -3.74 6.37 -11.37
CA PRO A 80 -3.88 6.42 -12.83
C PRO A 80 -3.18 5.27 -13.57
N ASP A 81 -2.13 4.72 -12.97
CA ASP A 81 -1.31 3.62 -13.48
C ASP A 81 -1.69 2.26 -12.87
N TYR A 82 -2.85 2.17 -12.20
CA TYR A 82 -3.39 0.90 -11.75
C TYR A 82 -3.62 -0.03 -12.95
N PRO A 83 -3.18 -1.30 -12.89
CA PRO A 83 -3.36 -2.25 -13.98
C PRO A 83 -4.82 -2.72 -13.99
N TRP A 84 -5.67 -1.93 -14.64
CA TRP A 84 -7.02 -2.33 -14.98
C TRP A 84 -6.95 -3.66 -15.72
N LYS A 85 -7.81 -4.61 -15.35
CA LYS A 85 -7.95 -5.87 -16.10
C LYS A 85 -8.38 -5.51 -17.52
N ASN A 86 -7.45 -5.59 -18.47
CA ASN A 86 -7.76 -5.74 -19.89
C ASN A 86 -8.10 -7.20 -20.18
#